data_AF-A0A6B3HKD0-F1
#
_entry.id   AF-A0A6B3HKD0-F1
#
_cell.length_a   1.000
_cell.length_b   1.000
_cell.length_c   1.000
_cell.angle_alpha   90.00
_cell.angle_beta   90.00
_cell.angle_gamma   90.00
#
_symmetry.space_group_name_H-M   'P 1'
#
loop_
_entity.id
_entity.type
_entity.pdbx_description
1 polymer ?
#
loop_
_entity_poly.entity_id
_entity_poly.type
_entity_poly.pdbx_seq_one_letter_code
_entity_poly.pdbx_strand_id
1 'polypeptide(L)'
;VRRLHEKIFYRPLLDAVAQLAPGESRLSTKAAAIRLEALGYADPGAALRHLEALSSGVSRKAAIQRTLLPVLLGWFADSADPDAGLLGFRKVSDALGKTPWYLRLLRDEGAAAENLARVLSAGRLAPDLLMRAPEAVAILGDPEGLTPRTRAHLEQEVLAAVGRAAGAESAVAVV
;
A
#
# COMPACT_ATOMS: atom_id res chain seq x y z
N VAL A 1 -7.66 -21.53 -7.51
CA VAL A 1 -6.51 -21.82 -6.61
C VAL A 1 -6.19 -20.66 -5.66
N ARG A 2 -6.14 -19.38 -6.11
CA ARG A 2 -5.84 -18.17 -5.29
C ARG A 2 -6.63 -18.06 -3.96
N ARG A 3 -7.96 -18.18 -3.99
CA ARG A 3 -8.84 -18.13 -2.80
C ARG A 3 -8.52 -19.18 -1.71
N LEU A 4 -8.05 -20.37 -2.11
CA LEU A 4 -7.68 -21.42 -1.16
C LEU A 4 -6.31 -21.13 -0.53
N HIS A 5 -5.36 -20.64 -1.33
CA HIS A 5 -4.07 -20.15 -0.85
C HIS A 5 -4.25 -18.98 0.13
N GLU A 6 -5.12 -18.01 -0.18
CA GLU A 6 -5.43 -16.89 0.71
C GLU A 6 -5.96 -17.32 2.08
N LYS A 7 -6.90 -18.27 2.08
CA LYS A 7 -7.55 -18.77 3.29
C LYS A 7 -6.62 -19.63 4.14
N ILE A 8 -5.72 -20.39 3.50
CA ILE A 8 -4.77 -21.29 4.18
C ILE A 8 -3.49 -20.57 4.61
N PHE A 9 -2.99 -19.61 3.82
CA PHE A 9 -1.68 -18.98 4.02
C PHE A 9 -1.70 -17.59 4.64
N TYR A 10 -2.57 -16.70 4.18
CA TYR A 10 -2.45 -15.30 4.57
C TYR A 10 -3.43 -14.88 5.67
N ARG A 11 -4.62 -15.50 5.75
CA ARG A 11 -5.59 -15.21 6.83
C ARG A 11 -5.01 -15.50 8.23
N PRO A 12 -4.37 -16.67 8.48
CA PRO A 12 -3.82 -16.99 9.79
C PRO A 12 -2.68 -16.05 10.23
N LEU A 13 -1.94 -15.45 9.29
CA LEU A 13 -0.89 -14.47 9.60
C LEU A 13 -1.47 -13.23 10.25
N LEU A 14 -2.65 -12.77 9.80
CA LEU A 14 -3.29 -11.62 10.41
C LEU A 14 -3.91 -11.93 11.75
N ASP A 15 -4.41 -13.14 11.95
CA ASP A 15 -4.95 -13.56 13.24
C ASP A 15 -3.84 -13.61 14.33
N ALA A 16 -2.58 -13.72 13.92
CA ALA A 16 -1.40 -13.66 14.80
C ALA A 16 -0.98 -12.23 15.19
N VAL A 17 -1.37 -11.23 14.40
CA VAL A 17 -0.88 -9.83 14.53
C VAL A 17 -1.98 -8.86 14.91
N ALA A 18 -3.19 -9.11 14.45
CA ALA A 18 -4.35 -8.34 14.82
C ALA A 18 -4.83 -8.84 16.19
N GLN A 19 -4.73 -8.00 17.22
CA GLN A 19 -5.41 -8.24 18.52
C GLN A 19 -6.93 -8.16 18.37
N LEU A 20 -7.56 -9.06 17.60
CA LEU A 20 -8.98 -8.97 17.28
C LEU A 20 -9.71 -10.31 17.42
N ALA A 21 -10.87 -10.17 18.06
CA ALA A 21 -11.88 -11.16 18.44
C ALA A 21 -11.37 -12.39 19.25
N PRO A 22 -11.87 -12.60 20.48
CA PRO A 22 -11.65 -13.85 21.20
C PRO A 22 -12.39 -15.00 20.48
N GLY A 23 -11.70 -16.08 20.12
CA GLY A 23 -12.37 -17.32 19.69
C GLY A 23 -11.65 -18.24 18.70
N GLU A 24 -10.65 -17.76 17.95
CA GLU A 24 -9.95 -18.59 16.94
C GLU A 24 -8.54 -19.01 17.39
N SER A 25 -8.10 -20.19 16.93
CA SER A 25 -6.78 -20.76 17.22
C SER A 25 -5.68 -19.80 16.73
N ARG A 26 -5.03 -19.11 17.67
CA ARG A 26 -4.01 -18.11 17.39
C ARG A 26 -2.69 -18.79 17.00
N LEU A 27 -2.09 -18.37 15.90
CA LEU A 27 -0.66 -18.61 15.69
C LEU A 27 0.13 -17.81 16.72
N SER A 28 1.17 -18.40 17.32
CA SER A 28 2.12 -17.64 18.12
C SER A 28 2.87 -16.66 17.22
N THR A 29 3.36 -15.55 17.78
CA THR A 29 4.20 -14.57 17.04
C THR A 29 5.38 -15.25 16.33
N LYS A 30 5.97 -16.27 16.97
CA LYS A 30 7.03 -17.11 16.39
C LYS A 30 6.55 -17.90 15.16
N ALA A 31 5.36 -18.49 15.22
CA ALA A 31 4.80 -19.24 14.10
C ALA A 31 4.41 -18.32 12.92
N ALA A 32 3.97 -17.09 13.21
CA ALA A 32 3.71 -16.08 12.19
C ALA A 32 4.99 -15.60 11.51
N ALA A 33 6.06 -15.39 12.27
CA ALA A 33 7.38 -15.03 11.73
C ALA A 33 7.90 -16.10 10.75
N ILE A 34 7.90 -17.38 11.16
CA ILE A 34 8.32 -18.52 10.30
C ILE A 34 7.53 -18.53 8.98
N ARG A 35 6.24 -18.20 9.05
CA ARG A 35 5.39 -18.18 7.86
C ARG A 35 5.67 -16.99 6.94
N LEU A 36 6.04 -15.82 7.49
CA LEU A 36 6.52 -14.69 6.69
C LEU A 36 7.87 -15.00 6.03
N GLU A 37 8.80 -15.67 6.73
CA GLU A 37 10.06 -16.16 6.14
C GLU A 37 9.78 -17.10 4.96
N ALA A 38 8.86 -18.05 5.13
CA ALA A 38 8.46 -18.97 4.08
C ALA A 38 7.78 -18.29 2.87
N LEU A 39 7.29 -17.05 3.04
CA LEU A 39 6.72 -16.22 1.99
C LEU A 39 7.75 -15.27 1.35
N GLY A 40 9.01 -15.28 1.81
CA GLY A 40 10.08 -14.46 1.24
C GLY A 40 10.32 -13.12 1.93
N TYR A 41 9.74 -12.87 3.10
CA TYR A 41 10.09 -11.70 3.91
C TYR A 41 11.44 -11.92 4.60
N ALA A 42 12.37 -10.99 4.39
CA ALA A 42 13.71 -11.01 4.95
C ALA A 42 13.75 -10.50 6.41
N ASP A 43 12.84 -9.58 6.80
CA ASP A 43 12.66 -9.16 8.19
C ASP A 43 11.21 -9.41 8.66
N PRO A 44 10.87 -10.67 9.03
CA PRO A 44 9.57 -11.02 9.57
C PRO A 44 9.20 -10.20 10.80
N GLY A 45 10.17 -9.81 11.63
CA GLY A 45 9.94 -9.01 12.82
C GLY A 45 9.42 -7.62 12.46
N ALA A 46 10.04 -6.95 11.49
CA ALA A 46 9.56 -5.67 10.95
C ALA A 46 8.20 -5.81 10.28
N ALA A 47 8.02 -6.85 9.46
CA ALA A 47 6.76 -7.12 8.81
C ALA A 47 5.60 -7.27 9.81
N LEU A 48 5.78 -8.04 10.89
CA LEU A 48 4.80 -8.18 11.97
C LEU A 48 4.47 -6.81 12.62
N ARG A 49 5.46 -5.97 12.90
CA ARG A 49 5.23 -4.61 13.45
C ARG A 49 4.42 -3.73 12.49
N HIS A 50 4.67 -3.82 11.18
CA HIS A 50 3.91 -3.06 10.18
C HIS A 50 2.47 -3.55 10.04
N LEU A 51 2.27 -4.87 10.09
CA LEU A 51 0.95 -5.49 10.11
C LEU A 51 0.15 -5.07 11.35
N GLU A 52 0.77 -5.01 12.52
CA GLU A 52 0.12 -4.54 13.75
C GLU A 52 -0.29 -3.07 13.64
N ALA A 53 0.61 -2.21 13.17
CA ALA A 53 0.32 -0.79 12.96
C ALA A 53 -0.84 -0.55 11.96
N LEU A 54 -0.96 -1.38 10.92
CA LEU A 54 -2.02 -1.27 9.91
C LEU A 54 -3.37 -1.81 10.40
N SER A 55 -3.37 -2.82 11.26
CA SER A 55 -4.56 -3.58 11.63
C SER A 55 -5.14 -3.26 13.02
N SER A 56 -4.35 -2.61 13.87
CA SER A 56 -4.76 -2.28 15.24
C SER A 56 -5.81 -1.17 15.34
N GLY A 57 -6.58 -1.22 16.44
CA GLY A 57 -7.63 -0.25 16.75
C GLY A 57 -8.97 -0.51 16.06
N VAL A 58 -9.93 0.37 16.35
CA VAL A 58 -11.35 0.22 15.93
C VAL A 58 -11.76 1.14 14.78
N SER A 59 -10.79 1.77 14.13
CA SER A 59 -11.06 2.73 13.05
C SER A 59 -11.56 2.03 11.78
N ARG A 60 -12.30 2.77 10.93
CA ARG A 60 -12.68 2.31 9.59
C ARG A 60 -11.46 1.93 8.75
N LYS A 61 -10.37 2.70 8.83
CA LYS A 61 -9.07 2.39 8.21
C LYS A 61 -8.62 0.99 8.63
N ALA A 62 -8.51 0.74 9.94
CA ALA A 62 -8.05 -0.55 10.47
C ALA A 62 -8.95 -1.72 10.03
N ALA A 63 -10.27 -1.52 9.99
CA ALA A 63 -11.20 -2.54 9.51
C ALA A 63 -11.01 -2.89 8.01
N ILE A 64 -10.82 -1.88 7.16
CA ILE A 64 -10.52 -2.09 5.73
C ILE A 64 -9.18 -2.79 5.57
N GLN A 65 -8.15 -2.31 6.26
CA GLN A 65 -6.80 -2.87 6.21
C GLN A 65 -6.78 -4.36 6.57
N ARG A 66 -7.42 -4.76 7.68
CA ARG A 66 -7.54 -6.19 8.05
C ARG A 66 -8.19 -7.06 6.99
N THR A 67 -9.12 -6.50 6.24
CA THR A 67 -9.81 -7.22 5.17
C THR A 67 -8.90 -7.44 3.98
N LEU A 68 -8.06 -6.45 3.64
CA LEU A 68 -7.22 -6.45 2.44
C LEU A 68 -5.82 -7.04 2.65
N LEU A 69 -5.28 -6.90 3.86
CA LEU A 69 -3.93 -7.35 4.19
C LEU A 69 -3.63 -8.81 3.78
N PRO A 70 -4.55 -9.81 3.86
CA PRO A 70 -4.20 -11.17 3.44
C PRO A 70 -3.83 -11.25 1.96
N VAL A 71 -4.58 -10.57 1.08
CA VAL A 71 -4.29 -10.62 -0.36
C VAL A 71 -3.07 -9.76 -0.70
N LEU A 72 -2.91 -8.63 -0.02
CA LEU A 72 -1.74 -7.75 -0.17
C LEU A 72 -0.43 -8.48 0.18
N LEU A 73 -0.42 -9.26 1.28
CA LEU A 73 0.73 -10.08 1.67
C LEU A 73 1.15 -11.07 0.58
N GLY A 74 0.19 -11.63 -0.15
CA GLY A 74 0.49 -12.47 -1.31
C GLY A 74 1.13 -11.69 -2.45
N TRP A 75 0.58 -10.53 -2.80
CA TRP A 75 1.15 -9.69 -3.86
C TRP A 75 2.54 -9.14 -3.54
N PHE A 76 2.79 -8.81 -2.27
CA PHE A 76 4.13 -8.43 -1.81
C PHE A 76 5.09 -9.62 -1.90
N ALA A 77 4.68 -10.80 -1.44
CA ALA A 77 5.49 -12.02 -1.52
C ALA A 77 5.85 -12.42 -2.97
N ASP A 78 4.96 -12.15 -3.93
CA ASP A 78 5.18 -12.42 -5.36
C ASP A 78 6.08 -11.37 -6.06
N SER A 79 6.71 -10.46 -5.32
CA SER A 79 7.49 -9.35 -5.85
C SER A 79 8.98 -9.41 -5.49
N ALA A 80 9.77 -8.45 -5.99
CA ALA A 80 11.22 -8.44 -5.79
C ALA A 80 11.65 -8.09 -4.35
N ASP A 81 10.85 -7.28 -3.64
CA ASP A 81 11.14 -6.85 -2.26
C ASP A 81 9.84 -6.76 -1.43
N PRO A 82 9.41 -7.87 -0.81
CA PRO A 82 8.18 -7.92 -0.03
C PRO A 82 8.19 -7.00 1.19
N ASP A 83 9.35 -6.83 1.85
CA ASP A 83 9.52 -5.98 3.02
C ASP A 83 9.36 -4.50 2.65
N ALA A 84 9.99 -4.05 1.56
CA ALA A 84 9.83 -2.69 1.06
C ALA A 84 8.39 -2.41 0.63
N GLY A 85 7.73 -3.37 -0.03
CA GLY A 85 6.33 -3.30 -0.40
C GLY A 85 5.41 -3.03 0.79
N LEU A 86 5.55 -3.84 1.84
CA LEU A 86 4.75 -3.72 3.07
C LEU A 86 5.03 -2.41 3.81
N LEU A 87 6.29 -2.00 3.94
CA LEU A 87 6.66 -0.73 4.56
C LEU A 87 6.11 0.46 3.77
N GLY A 88 6.26 0.45 2.44
CA GLY A 88 5.73 1.49 1.56
C GLY A 88 4.22 1.61 1.70
N PHE A 89 3.51 0.48 1.73
CA PHE A 89 2.06 0.46 1.86
C PHE A 89 1.60 1.00 3.22
N ARG A 90 2.32 0.67 4.29
CA ARG A 90 2.11 1.27 5.62
C ARG A 90 2.24 2.79 5.55
N LYS A 91 3.32 3.32 4.97
CA LYS A 91 3.57 4.77 4.91
C LYS A 91 2.48 5.50 4.11
N VAL A 92 2.10 4.96 2.95
CA VAL A 92 0.99 5.51 2.13
C VAL A 92 -0.33 5.48 2.92
N SER A 93 -0.61 4.36 3.60
CA SER A 93 -1.81 4.21 4.44
C SER A 93 -1.82 5.16 5.64
N ASP A 94 -0.66 5.54 6.17
CA ASP A 94 -0.54 6.51 7.26
C ASP A 94 -0.79 7.94 6.75
N ALA A 95 -0.27 8.28 5.55
CA ALA A 95 -0.50 9.57 4.91
C ALA A 95 -1.96 9.77 4.45
N LEU A 96 -2.54 8.76 3.81
CA LEU A 96 -3.84 8.85 3.13
C LEU A 96 -4.99 8.17 3.89
N GLY A 97 -4.73 7.45 4.97
CA GLY A 97 -5.75 6.62 5.64
C GLY A 97 -6.91 7.39 6.27
N LYS A 98 -6.86 8.73 6.29
CA LYS A 98 -7.95 9.63 6.69
C LYS A 98 -8.74 10.18 5.50
N THR A 99 -8.29 9.96 4.25
CA THR A 99 -8.97 10.46 3.06
C THR A 99 -10.04 9.46 2.60
N PRO A 100 -11.32 9.86 2.48
CA PRO A 100 -12.39 8.93 2.13
C PRO A 100 -12.22 8.27 0.76
N TRP A 101 -11.59 8.95 -0.21
CA TRP A 101 -11.35 8.41 -1.54
C TRP A 101 -10.34 7.27 -1.51
N TYR A 102 -9.26 7.37 -0.73
CA TYR A 102 -8.24 6.33 -0.64
C TYR A 102 -8.80 5.05 -0.01
N LEU A 103 -9.61 5.20 1.04
CA LEU A 103 -10.29 4.06 1.66
C LEU A 103 -11.30 3.39 0.73
N ARG A 104 -11.94 4.14 -0.19
CA ARG A 104 -12.80 3.57 -1.23
C ARG A 104 -11.98 2.84 -2.29
N LEU A 105 -10.94 3.48 -2.83
CA LEU A 105 -9.99 2.89 -3.78
C LEU A 105 -9.52 1.51 -3.28
N LEU A 106 -9.00 1.45 -2.05
CA LEU A 106 -8.54 0.19 -1.46
C LEU A 106 -9.64 -0.87 -1.32
N ARG A 107 -10.87 -0.48 -0.95
CA ARG A 107 -11.97 -1.41 -0.66
C ARG A 107 -12.63 -1.93 -1.93
N ASP A 108 -12.84 -1.04 -2.90
CA ASP A 108 -13.74 -1.26 -4.03
C ASP A 108 -12.96 -1.63 -5.30
N GLU A 109 -11.68 -1.25 -5.40
CA GLU A 109 -10.86 -1.41 -6.60
C GLU A 109 -9.67 -2.36 -6.35
N GLY A 110 -9.94 -3.67 -6.40
CA GLY A 110 -8.90 -4.68 -6.16
C GLY A 110 -7.69 -4.56 -7.10
N ALA A 111 -7.90 -4.15 -8.35
CA ALA A 111 -6.82 -3.92 -9.31
C ALA A 111 -5.92 -2.73 -8.90
N ALA A 112 -6.50 -1.66 -8.34
CA ALA A 112 -5.73 -0.50 -7.87
C ALA A 112 -4.85 -0.87 -6.68
N ALA A 113 -5.39 -1.67 -5.74
CA ALA A 113 -4.63 -2.20 -4.61
C ALA A 113 -3.49 -3.14 -5.07
N GLU A 114 -3.74 -3.98 -6.08
CA GLU A 114 -2.71 -4.85 -6.67
C GLU A 114 -1.60 -4.04 -7.37
N ASN A 115 -1.98 -3.03 -8.15
CA ASN A 115 -1.03 -2.11 -8.79
C ASN A 115 -0.19 -1.37 -7.77
N LEU A 116 -0.82 -0.87 -6.70
CA LEU A 116 -0.11 -0.24 -5.59
C LEU A 116 0.89 -1.19 -4.95
N ALA A 117 0.49 -2.44 -4.67
CA ALA A 117 1.41 -3.43 -4.11
C ALA A 117 2.61 -3.69 -5.03
N ARG A 118 2.37 -3.85 -6.34
CA ARG A 118 3.45 -4.06 -7.32
C ARG A 118 4.39 -2.85 -7.40
N VAL A 119 3.86 -1.64 -7.52
CA VAL A 119 4.66 -0.40 -7.58
C VAL A 119 5.51 -0.24 -6.34
N LEU A 120 4.94 -0.52 -5.16
CA LEU A 120 5.64 -0.36 -3.90
C LEU A 120 6.79 -1.36 -3.69
N SER A 121 6.73 -2.48 -4.40
CA SER A 121 7.66 -3.60 -4.23
C SER A 121 8.60 -3.82 -5.42
N ALA A 122 8.50 -2.96 -6.45
CA ALA A 122 9.30 -3.05 -7.69
C ALA A 122 10.68 -2.37 -7.60
N GLY A 123 10.99 -1.67 -6.51
CA GLY A 123 12.25 -0.95 -6.29
C GLY A 123 12.03 0.38 -5.58
N ARG A 124 13.09 1.20 -5.43
CA ARG A 124 13.04 2.43 -4.61
C ARG A 124 12.38 3.64 -5.27
N LEU A 125 12.55 3.81 -6.58
CA LEU A 125 12.21 5.07 -7.26
C LEU A 125 10.73 5.44 -7.12
N ALA A 126 9.82 4.54 -7.51
CA ALA A 126 8.39 4.85 -7.50
C ALA A 126 7.82 5.04 -6.08
N PRO A 127 8.15 4.21 -5.07
CA PRO A 127 7.79 4.50 -3.67
C PRO A 127 8.30 5.85 -3.19
N ASP A 128 9.55 6.21 -3.48
CA ASP A 128 10.13 7.48 -3.02
C ASP A 128 9.38 8.68 -3.65
N LEU A 129 8.99 8.58 -4.92
CA LEU A 129 8.14 9.58 -5.59
C LEU A 129 6.73 9.64 -4.97
N LEU A 130 6.09 8.49 -4.73
CA LEU A 130 4.78 8.43 -4.07
C LEU A 130 4.84 9.00 -2.65
N MET A 131 5.94 8.84 -1.92
CA MET A 131 6.07 9.41 -0.59
C MET A 131 6.21 10.94 -0.60
N ARG A 132 6.64 11.53 -1.72
CA ARG A 132 6.65 12.99 -1.91
C ARG A 132 5.26 13.54 -2.24
N ALA A 133 4.44 12.75 -2.94
CA ALA A 133 3.08 13.11 -3.36
C ALA A 133 2.13 11.90 -3.20
N PRO A 134 1.68 11.55 -1.98
CA PRO A 134 0.88 10.34 -1.76
C PRO A 134 -0.42 10.32 -2.54
N GLU A 135 -1.04 11.47 -2.77
CA GLU A 135 -2.24 11.63 -3.60
C GLU A 135 -2.08 11.08 -5.03
N ALA A 136 -0.86 10.99 -5.54
CA ALA A 136 -0.58 10.39 -6.84
C ALA A 136 -0.98 8.90 -6.92
N VAL A 137 -1.22 8.22 -5.78
CA VAL A 137 -1.81 6.86 -5.75
C VAL A 137 -3.14 6.79 -6.52
N ALA A 138 -3.89 7.89 -6.63
CA ALA A 138 -5.10 7.94 -7.43
C ALA A 138 -4.90 7.50 -8.89
N ILE A 139 -3.69 7.70 -9.45
CA ILE A 139 -3.32 7.28 -10.81
C ILE A 139 -3.43 5.76 -11.00
N LEU A 140 -3.32 4.98 -9.91
CA LEU A 140 -3.33 3.51 -9.96
C LEU A 140 -4.74 2.92 -10.02
N GLY A 141 -5.77 3.71 -9.70
CA GLY A 141 -7.18 3.35 -9.87
C GLY A 141 -7.80 3.82 -11.17
N ASP A 142 -7.10 4.70 -11.90
CA ASP A 142 -7.52 5.14 -13.23
C ASP A 142 -7.09 4.10 -14.29
N PRO A 143 -8.04 3.53 -15.09
CA PRO A 143 -7.72 2.61 -16.17
C PRO A 143 -6.67 3.12 -17.16
N GLU A 144 -6.62 4.43 -17.40
CA GLU A 144 -5.63 5.07 -18.28
C GLU A 144 -4.54 5.82 -17.50
N GLY A 145 -4.56 5.78 -16.17
CA GLY A 145 -3.64 6.57 -15.35
C GLY A 145 -2.17 6.22 -15.58
N LEU A 146 -1.87 4.95 -15.90
CA LEU A 146 -0.51 4.51 -16.18
C LEU A 146 -0.07 4.76 -17.64
N THR A 147 -0.96 5.31 -18.48
CA THR A 147 -0.60 5.74 -19.83
C THR A 147 0.24 7.01 -19.75
N PRO A 148 1.46 7.05 -20.33
CA PRO A 148 2.29 8.25 -20.33
C PRO A 148 1.56 9.41 -21.00
N ARG A 149 1.48 10.55 -20.29
CA ARG A 149 0.92 11.79 -20.84
C ARG A 149 1.79 12.30 -21.97
N THR A 150 1.17 12.91 -22.97
CA THR A 150 1.91 13.52 -24.09
C THR A 150 2.68 14.75 -23.61
N ARG A 151 3.79 15.05 -24.29
CA ARG A 151 4.58 16.27 -24.01
C ARG A 151 3.72 17.53 -24.01
N ALA A 152 2.82 17.67 -24.99
CA ALA A 152 1.94 18.84 -25.10
C ALA A 152 1.02 19.00 -23.88
N HIS A 153 0.51 17.89 -23.35
CA HIS A 153 -0.32 17.91 -22.14
C HIS A 153 0.50 18.36 -20.92
N LEU A 154 1.69 17.80 -20.75
CA LEU A 154 2.59 18.15 -19.63
C LEU A 154 3.03 19.62 -19.70
N GLU A 155 3.38 20.12 -20.89
CA GLU A 155 3.75 21.53 -21.07
C GLU A 155 2.60 22.46 -20.68
N GLN A 156 1.37 22.14 -21.10
CA GLN A 156 0.20 22.94 -20.74
C GLN A 156 -0.05 22.94 -19.22
N GLU A 157 0.09 21.77 -18.57
CA GLU A 157 -0.11 21.64 -17.11
C GLU A 157 0.93 22.43 -16.32
N VAL A 158 2.21 22.30 -16.69
CA VAL A 158 3.33 23.01 -16.07
C VAL A 158 3.19 24.53 -16.26
N LEU A 159 2.90 25.00 -17.47
CA LEU A 159 2.70 26.43 -17.74
C LEU A 159 1.53 27.00 -16.94
N ALA A 160 0.43 26.24 -16.82
CA ALA A 160 -0.71 26.67 -16.03
C ALA A 160 -0.40 26.72 -14.53
N ALA A 161 0.38 25.76 -14.01
CA ALA A 161 0.83 25.75 -12.61
C ALA A 161 1.75 26.93 -12.30
N VAL A 162 2.74 27.18 -13.15
CA VAL A 162 3.64 28.34 -13.07
C VAL A 162 2.87 29.65 -13.15
N GLY A 163 1.90 29.76 -14.07
CA GLY A 163 1.09 30.97 -14.24
C GLY A 163 0.19 31.30 -13.04
N ARG A 164 -0.12 30.33 -12.17
CA ARG A 164 -0.87 30.54 -10.92
C ARG A 164 0.01 30.85 -9.71
N ALA A 165 1.33 30.70 -9.83
CA ALA A 165 2.25 30.93 -8.72
C ALA A 165 2.35 32.42 -8.37
N ALA A 166 2.46 32.73 -7.07
CA ALA A 166 2.46 34.11 -6.57
C ALA A 166 3.78 34.87 -6.86
N GLY A 167 4.82 34.18 -7.33
CA GLY A 167 6.14 34.73 -7.62
C GLY A 167 7.15 33.67 -8.04
N ALA A 168 8.32 34.10 -8.49
CA ALA A 168 9.34 33.23 -9.10
C ALA A 168 9.77 32.04 -8.22
N GLU A 169 9.96 32.27 -6.91
CA GLU A 169 10.32 31.19 -5.98
C GLU A 169 9.22 30.13 -5.88
N SER A 170 7.96 30.57 -5.75
CA SER A 170 6.82 29.64 -5.74
C SER A 170 6.65 28.94 -7.08
N ALA A 171 6.95 29.59 -8.20
CA ALA A 171 6.88 29.02 -9.55
C ALA A 171 7.89 27.87 -9.74
N VAL A 172 9.12 28.02 -9.21
CA VAL A 172 10.13 26.94 -9.27
C VAL A 172 9.71 25.75 -8.42
N ALA A 173 9.03 25.97 -7.29
CA ALA A 173 8.60 24.88 -6.41
C ALA A 173 7.43 24.05 -6.96
N VAL A 174 6.69 24.53 -7.97
CA VAL A 174 5.56 23.80 -8.56
C VAL A 174 5.99 22.81 -9.66
N VAL A 175 7.27 22.82 -10.06
CA VAL A 175 7.84 22.00 -11.14
C VAL A 175 8.87 21.04 -10.57
#